data_AF-A0A9D7CQB7-F1
#
_entry.id   AF-A0A9D7CQB7-F1
#
_cell.length_a   1.000
_cell.length_b   1.000
_cell.length_c   1.000
_cell.angle_alpha   90.00
_cell.angle_beta   90.00
_cell.angle_gamma   90.00
#
_symmetry.space_group_name_H-M   'P 1'
#
loop_
_entity.id
_entity.type
_entity.pdbx_description
1 polymer ?
#
loop_
_entity_poly.entity_id
_entity_poly.type
_entity_poly.pdbx_seq_one_letter_code
_entity_poly.pdbx_strand_id
1 'polypeptide(L)'
;MPKPTEKPIETASEKTYVVASHAALFELTGGPKSTDEERCDVCGEAVAVTADDTFSVSGRGRYLWTRGDERRAEEPPLCPGCAAAIGMTALRLWTAPDDEG
;
A
#
# COMPACT_ATOMS: atom_id res chain seq x y z
N MET A 1 1.31 15.93 63.28
CA MET A 1 0.91 15.57 61.90
C MET A 1 2.19 15.29 61.12
N PRO A 2 2.48 14.04 60.73
CA PRO A 2 3.70 13.73 59.96
C PRO A 2 3.57 14.30 58.52
N LYS A 3 4.62 14.94 58.02
CA LYS A 3 4.70 15.43 56.63
C LYS A 3 4.71 14.25 55.65
N PRO A 4 4.05 14.36 54.48
CA PRO A 4 4.11 13.32 53.47
C PRO A 4 5.53 13.26 52.88
N THR A 5 6.17 12.10 53.00
CA THR A 5 7.43 11.77 52.33
C THR A 5 7.14 11.48 50.87
N GLU A 6 7.62 12.35 49.97
CA GLU A 6 7.63 12.11 48.53
C GLU A 6 8.62 10.98 48.21
N LYS A 7 8.14 9.90 47.60
CA LYS A 7 9.02 8.86 47.04
C LYS A 7 9.55 9.36 45.68
N PRO A 8 10.84 9.12 45.36
CA PRO A 8 11.39 9.46 44.05
C PRO A 8 10.63 8.69 42.96
N ILE A 9 10.20 9.41 41.93
CA ILE A 9 9.60 8.84 40.72
C ILE A 9 10.72 8.08 40.01
N GLU A 10 10.57 6.76 39.86
CA GLU A 10 11.50 5.92 39.09
C GLU A 10 11.61 6.48 37.67
N THR A 11 12.84 6.72 37.23
CA THR A 11 13.18 7.26 35.91
C THR A 11 12.66 6.34 34.82
N ALA A 12 11.77 6.87 33.97
CA ALA A 12 11.24 6.17 32.82
C ALA A 12 12.40 5.75 31.89
N SER A 13 12.45 4.45 31.59
CA SER A 13 13.35 3.81 30.63
C SER A 13 13.54 4.66 29.37
N GLU A 14 14.80 4.98 29.05
CA GLU A 14 15.23 5.70 27.83
C GLU A 14 14.83 4.92 26.57
N LYS A 15 13.57 5.03 26.14
CA LYS A 15 13.15 4.58 24.82
C LYS A 15 13.31 5.76 23.86
N THR A 16 14.29 5.68 22.98
CA THR A 16 14.43 6.61 21.86
C THR A 16 13.32 6.36 20.84
N TYR A 17 12.50 7.38 20.59
CA TYR A 17 11.50 7.38 19.53
C TYR A 17 11.93 8.35 18.44
N VAL A 18 11.82 7.92 17.18
CA VAL A 18 12.04 8.79 16.02
C VAL A 18 10.69 9.32 15.58
N VAL A 19 10.55 10.65 15.53
CA VAL A 19 9.34 11.31 15.03
C VAL A 19 9.60 11.73 13.60
N ALA A 20 8.95 11.07 12.64
CA ALA A 20 8.93 11.50 11.25
C ALA A 20 7.68 12.37 11.01
N SER A 21 7.85 13.46 10.28
CA SER A 21 6.71 14.25 9.80
C SER A 21 6.03 13.53 8.61
N HIS A 22 4.79 13.90 8.30
CA HIS A 22 4.13 13.42 7.09
C HIS A 22 4.98 13.67 5.83
N ALA A 23 5.69 14.80 5.76
CA ALA A 23 6.58 15.13 4.64
C ALA A 23 7.72 14.11 4.48
N ALA A 24 8.36 13.70 5.58
CA ALA A 24 9.44 12.71 5.55
C ALA A 24 8.95 11.34 5.05
N LEU A 25 7.71 10.95 5.37
CA LEU A 25 7.11 9.73 4.85
C LEU A 25 6.92 9.80 3.32
N PHE A 26 6.41 10.92 2.80
CA PHE A 26 6.22 11.10 1.36
C PHE A 26 7.53 11.20 0.57
N GLU A 27 8.57 11.79 1.14
CA GLU A 27 9.91 11.78 0.53
C GLU A 27 10.53 10.37 0.52
N LEU A 28 10.37 9.61 1.61
CA LEU A 28 10.88 8.24 1.72
C LEU A 28 10.11 7.24 0.83
N THR A 29 8.81 7.44 0.63
CA THR A 29 7.99 6.59 -0.27
C THR A 29 8.05 7.03 -1.73
N GLY A 30 8.76 8.13 -2.04
CA GLY A 30 8.83 8.71 -3.37
C GLY A 30 7.49 9.30 -3.80
N GLY A 31 7.17 10.50 -3.32
CA GLY A 31 6.09 11.38 -3.81
C GLY A 31 6.06 11.47 -5.35
N PRO A 32 5.02 12.08 -5.95
CA PRO A 32 4.59 11.84 -7.33
C PRO A 32 5.77 11.67 -8.28
N LYS A 33 6.06 10.41 -8.63
CA LYS A 33 7.29 10.00 -9.31
C LYS A 33 7.32 10.60 -10.72
N SER A 34 8.11 11.65 -10.89
CA SER A 34 8.56 12.08 -12.21
C SER A 34 9.60 11.08 -12.71
N THR A 35 9.25 10.37 -13.80
CA THR A 35 10.15 9.70 -14.75
C THR A 35 11.26 8.81 -14.17
N ASP A 36 10.96 7.55 -13.85
CA ASP A 36 11.83 6.38 -14.14
C ASP A 36 11.20 5.10 -13.56
N GLU A 37 10.86 4.15 -14.43
CA GLU A 37 10.24 2.83 -14.18
C GLU A 37 8.97 2.80 -13.30
N GLU A 38 7.81 2.61 -13.94
CA GLU A 38 6.61 2.10 -13.25
C GLU A 38 6.97 0.74 -12.62
N ARG A 39 6.68 0.54 -11.32
CA ARG A 39 6.93 -0.74 -10.61
C ARG A 39 5.62 -1.40 -10.28
N CYS A 40 5.55 -2.72 -10.40
CA CYS A 40 4.37 -3.48 -10.05
C CYS A 40 4.07 -3.30 -8.57
N ASP A 41 2.83 -2.89 -8.25
CA ASP A 41 2.46 -2.60 -6.86
C ASP A 41 2.41 -3.85 -5.97
N VAL A 42 2.33 -5.04 -6.58
CA VAL A 42 2.25 -6.33 -5.87
C VAL A 42 3.63 -6.93 -5.60
N CYS A 43 4.47 -7.04 -6.62
CA CYS A 43 5.79 -7.70 -6.50
C CYS A 43 6.98 -6.75 -6.53
N GLY A 44 6.79 -5.47 -6.85
CA GLY A 44 7.85 -4.45 -6.94
C GLY A 44 8.70 -4.51 -8.22
N GLU A 45 8.46 -5.49 -9.09
CA GLU A 45 9.19 -5.66 -10.35
C GLU A 45 8.92 -4.51 -11.32
N ALA A 46 9.92 -4.14 -12.13
CA ALA A 46 9.74 -3.11 -13.16
C ALA A 46 8.65 -3.54 -14.16
N VAL A 47 7.69 -2.66 -14.40
CA VAL A 47 6.69 -2.83 -15.44
C VAL A 47 7.32 -2.26 -16.72
N ALA A 48 7.65 -3.15 -17.66
CA ALA A 48 8.08 -2.73 -18.98
C ALA A 48 6.94 -1.93 -19.63
N VAL A 49 7.13 -0.62 -19.76
CA VAL A 49 6.27 0.26 -20.56
C VAL A 49 6.89 0.39 -21.95
N THR A 50 7.22 -0.75 -22.58
CA THR A 50 7.80 -0.74 -23.92
C THR A 50 6.66 -0.52 -24.92
N ALA A 51 6.64 0.67 -25.53
CA ALA A 51 5.69 1.04 -26.57
C ALA A 51 5.77 0.15 -27.84
N ASP A 52 6.75 -0.75 -27.92
CA ASP A 52 7.06 -1.61 -29.06
C ASP A 52 6.58 -3.06 -28.90
N ASP A 53 6.19 -3.49 -27.70
CA ASP A 53 5.75 -4.86 -27.48
C ASP A 53 4.23 -4.94 -27.63
N THR A 54 3.77 -5.06 -28.87
CA THR A 54 2.33 -5.12 -29.25
C THR A 54 1.56 -6.30 -28.59
N PHE A 55 2.27 -7.16 -27.85
CA PHE A 55 1.73 -8.34 -27.15
C PHE A 55 1.94 -8.32 -25.62
N SER A 56 2.68 -7.36 -25.05
CA SER A 56 2.79 -7.23 -23.60
C SER A 56 1.65 -6.36 -23.08
N VAL A 57 0.58 -6.99 -22.62
CA VAL A 57 -0.48 -6.27 -21.90
C VAL A 57 0.02 -5.96 -20.50
N SER A 58 0.49 -4.74 -20.28
CA SER A 58 0.74 -4.22 -18.93
C SER A 58 -0.60 -4.09 -18.22
N GLY A 59 -0.80 -4.89 -17.18
CA GLY A 59 -2.04 -4.87 -16.41
C GLY A 59 -2.14 -3.60 -15.57
N ARG A 60 -3.35 -3.06 -15.44
CA ARG A 60 -3.67 -2.06 -14.42
C ARG A 60 -4.54 -2.73 -13.37
N GLY A 61 -4.16 -2.61 -12.10
CA GLY A 61 -5.05 -2.96 -10.99
C GLY A 61 -6.10 -1.86 -10.80
N ARG A 62 -7.03 -2.07 -9.87
CA ARG A 62 -7.91 -1.00 -9.41
C ARG A 62 -8.17 -1.10 -7.91
N TYR A 63 -7.67 -0.12 -7.17
CA TYR A 63 -8.05 0.07 -5.77
C TYR A 63 -9.29 0.94 -5.72
N LEU A 64 -10.29 0.47 -4.98
CA LEU A 64 -11.53 1.19 -4.72
C LEU A 64 -11.68 1.33 -3.23
N TRP A 65 -11.79 2.55 -2.74
CA TRP A 65 -12.06 2.81 -1.34
C TRP A 65 -13.09 3.91 -1.18
N THR A 66 -13.76 3.87 -0.04
CA THR A 66 -14.79 4.84 0.32
C THR A 66 -14.45 5.48 1.66
N ARG A 67 -14.77 6.77 1.81
CA ARG A 67 -14.65 7.50 3.07
C ARG A 67 -15.88 8.39 3.23
N GLY A 68 -16.85 7.92 4.01
CA GLY A 68 -18.19 8.53 4.02
C GLY A 68 -18.81 8.44 2.62
N ASP A 69 -19.24 9.58 2.08
CA ASP A 69 -19.83 9.66 0.74
C ASP A 69 -18.78 9.71 -0.39
N GLU A 70 -17.50 9.85 -0.04
CA GLU A 70 -16.44 9.91 -1.04
C GLU A 70 -16.08 8.52 -1.55
N ARG A 71 -16.06 8.37 -2.89
CA ARG A 71 -15.55 7.19 -3.59
C ARG A 71 -14.29 7.57 -4.35
N ARG A 72 -13.18 6.90 -4.05
CA ARG A 72 -11.93 7.07 -4.80
C ARG A 72 -11.54 5.77 -5.49
N ALA A 73 -10.94 5.94 -6.66
CA ALA A 73 -10.38 4.88 -7.46
C ALA A 73 -8.94 5.23 -7.83
N GLU A 74 -8.05 4.26 -7.74
CA GLU A 74 -6.66 4.37 -8.19
C GLU A 74 -6.32 3.17 -9.08
N GLU A 75 -5.56 3.43 -10.15
CA GLU A 75 -5.15 2.40 -11.12
C GLU A 75 -3.65 2.12 -10.99
N PRO A 76 -3.24 1.26 -10.04
CA PRO A 76 -1.83 0.91 -9.86
C PRO A 76 -1.28 0.11 -11.05
N PRO A 77 0.00 0.32 -11.43
CA PRO A 77 0.70 -0.54 -12.38
C PRO A 77 0.85 -1.98 -11.86
N LEU A 78 0.58 -2.97 -12.72
CA LEU A 78 0.83 -4.39 -12.45
C LEU A 78 1.67 -5.03 -13.55
N CYS A 79 2.59 -5.92 -13.18
CA CYS A 79 3.24 -6.79 -14.15
C CYS A 79 2.22 -7.83 -14.70
N PRO A 80 2.45 -8.40 -15.90
CA PRO A 80 1.53 -9.35 -16.51
C PRO A 80 1.20 -10.55 -15.61
N GLY A 81 2.18 -11.07 -14.86
CA GLY A 81 1.98 -12.19 -13.95
C GLY A 81 1.04 -11.87 -12.79
N CYS A 82 1.24 -10.74 -12.11
CA CYS A 82 0.39 -10.33 -11.00
C CYS A 82 -1.02 -9.94 -11.48
N ALA A 83 -1.13 -9.28 -12.63
CA ALA A 83 -2.42 -8.95 -13.23
C ALA A 83 -3.24 -10.21 -13.56
N ALA A 84 -2.61 -11.22 -14.19
CA ALA A 84 -3.26 -12.48 -14.50
C ALA A 84 -3.66 -13.25 -13.23
N ALA A 85 -2.76 -13.35 -12.24
CA ALA A 85 -3.04 -14.05 -10.98
C ALA A 85 -4.25 -13.45 -10.24
N ILE A 86 -4.30 -12.12 -10.13
CA ILE A 86 -5.42 -11.40 -9.50
C ILE A 86 -6.70 -11.62 -10.30
N GLY A 87 -6.67 -11.39 -11.62
CA GLY A 87 -7.83 -11.54 -12.49
C GLY A 87 -8.43 -12.95 -12.45
N MET A 88 -7.58 -13.98 -12.51
CA MET A 88 -8.02 -15.39 -12.43
C MET A 88 -8.57 -15.74 -11.05
N THR A 89 -7.99 -15.21 -9.98
CA THR A 89 -8.49 -15.41 -8.61
C THR A 89 -9.86 -14.75 -8.43
N ALA A 90 -10.02 -13.50 -8.89
CA ALA A 90 -11.27 -12.78 -8.84
C ALA A 90 -12.37 -13.50 -9.64
N LEU A 91 -12.04 -13.97 -10.85
CA LEU A 91 -12.97 -14.75 -11.66
C LEU A 91 -13.40 -16.02 -10.94
N ARG A 92 -12.46 -16.77 -10.37
CA ARG A 92 -12.76 -17.99 -9.61
C ARG A 92 -13.72 -17.72 -8.45
N LEU A 93 -13.48 -16.65 -7.69
CA LEU A 93 -14.32 -16.25 -6.56
C LEU A 93 -15.72 -15.83 -7.04
N TRP A 94 -15.80 -15.09 -8.14
CA TRP A 94 -17.09 -14.67 -8.72
C TRP A 94 -17.92 -15.85 -9.22
N THR A 95 -17.25 -16.88 -9.74
CA THR A 95 -17.92 -18.09 -10.25
C THR A 95 -18.16 -19.15 -9.18
N ALA A 96 -17.65 -18.95 -7.97
CA ALA A 96 -17.90 -19.88 -6.88
C ALA A 96 -19.40 -19.83 -6.57
N PRO A 97 -20.08 -20.99 -6.48
CA PRO A 97 -21.48 -21.00 -6.06
C PRO A 97 -21.53 -20.39 -4.65
N ASP A 98 -22.49 -19.49 -4.42
CA ASP A 98 -22.79 -19.02 -3.07
C ASP A 98 -23.07 -20.25 -2.21
N ASP A 99 -22.23 -20.49 -1.21
CA ASP A 99 -22.51 -21.47 -0.17
C ASP A 99 -23.63 -20.87 0.68
N GLU A 100 -24.86 -21.27 0.37
CA GLU A 100 -26.09 -20.79 0.99
C GLU A 100 -26.06 -21.17 2.48
N GLY A 101 -25.89 -20.16 3.35
CA GLY A 101 -25.94 -20.31 4.81
C GLY A 101 -27.32 -20.62 5.34
#